data_AF-A0A932SZA5-F1
#
_entry.id   AF-A0A932SZA5-F1
#
_cell.length_a   1.000
_cell.length_b   1.000
_cell.length_c   1.000
_cell.angle_alpha   90.00
_cell.angle_beta   90.00
_cell.angle_gamma   90.00
#
_symmetry.space_group_name_H-M   'P 1'
#
loop_
_entity.id
_entity.type
_entity.pdbx_description
1 polymer ?
#
loop_
_entity_poly.entity_id
_entity_poly.type
_entity_poly.pdbx_seq_one_letter_code
_entity_poly.pdbx_strand_id
1 'polypeptide(L)'
;MLQLINFVINLFVLLPWWGAVAVLLGLAASFWAFGHYIVYRLKRDIVGSIKEQGQPLHEALVTVHSVEQAEPPAEKSSLDEFDSEFDDEFADENDEDDAELDGEFAAEDTAWNWIDVTIAPKAADASWNPSDLALVPADFQAQEELEFCEQTGLLHTLEIWRNGKFQPQRNGNVAGTQRLRMLFAVAPEVRNAKFTYHFTEFGRLNLPAPRKLAHAR
;
A
#
# COMPACT_ATOMS: atom_id res chain seq x y z
N MET A 1 -13.51 -36.62 20.49
CA MET A 1 -12.67 -37.32 19.49
C MET A 1 -13.13 -38.75 19.22
N LEU A 2 -13.23 -39.64 20.24
CA LEU A 2 -13.72 -41.03 20.07
C LEU A 2 -15.12 -41.15 19.42
N GLN A 3 -16.05 -40.26 19.76
CA GLN A 3 -17.40 -40.25 19.15
C GLN A 3 -17.38 -39.91 17.65
N LEU A 4 -16.46 -39.04 17.20
CA LEU A 4 -16.30 -38.69 15.79
C LEU A 4 -15.76 -39.87 14.99
N ILE A 5 -14.76 -40.57 15.54
CA ILE A 5 -14.16 -41.75 14.92
C ILE A 5 -15.20 -42.87 14.79
N ASN A 6 -15.97 -43.15 15.84
CA ASN A 6 -17.05 -44.15 15.79
C ASN A 6 -18.14 -43.77 14.79
N PHE A 7 -18.47 -42.48 14.65
CA PHE A 7 -19.41 -42.01 13.64
C PHE A 7 -18.89 -42.27 12.22
N VAL A 8 -17.63 -41.92 11.94
CA VAL A 8 -17.01 -42.14 10.64
C VAL A 8 -16.95 -43.63 10.31
N ILE A 9 -16.51 -44.48 11.24
CA ILE A 9 -16.47 -45.93 11.02
C ILE A 9 -17.87 -46.49 10.73
N ASN A 10 -18.88 -46.10 11.53
CA ASN A 10 -20.26 -46.54 11.31
C ASN A 10 -20.81 -46.06 9.95
N LEU A 11 -20.42 -44.86 9.51
CA LEU A 11 -20.80 -44.32 8.20
C LEU A 11 -20.28 -45.22 7.07
N PHE A 12 -19.02 -45.68 7.14
CA PHE A 12 -18.43 -46.57 6.13
C PHE A 12 -18.99 -48.00 6.17
N VAL A 13 -19.42 -48.49 7.34
CA VAL A 13 -20.02 -49.83 7.47
C VAL A 13 -21.47 -49.86 6.98
N LEU A 14 -22.22 -48.77 7.16
CA LEU A 14 -23.65 -48.71 6.82
C LEU A 14 -23.93 -48.29 5.37
N LEU A 15 -23.00 -47.61 4.71
CA LEU A 15 -23.16 -47.16 3.32
C LEU A 15 -22.59 -48.18 2.32
N PRO A 16 -23.26 -48.39 1.17
CA PRO A 16 -22.62 -48.99 0.02
C PRO A 16 -21.35 -48.22 -0.38
N TRP A 17 -20.39 -48.89 -1.03
CA TRP A 17 -19.10 -48.28 -1.41
C TRP A 17 -19.25 -46.97 -2.21
N TRP A 18 -20.26 -46.86 -3.08
CA TRP A 18 -20.54 -45.64 -3.83
C TRP A 18 -21.04 -44.49 -2.94
N GLY A 19 -21.75 -44.81 -1.86
CA GLY A 19 -22.20 -43.85 -0.86
C GLY A 19 -21.03 -43.29 -0.06
N ALA A 20 -20.06 -44.13 0.29
CA ALA A 20 -18.81 -43.70 0.91
C ALA A 20 -18.01 -42.74 -0.01
N VAL A 21 -17.92 -43.05 -1.30
CA VAL A 21 -17.28 -42.15 -2.29
C VAL A 21 -18.02 -40.81 -2.37
N ALA A 22 -19.35 -40.81 -2.43
CA ALA A 22 -20.15 -39.58 -2.47
C ALA A 22 -19.95 -38.71 -1.21
N VAL A 23 -19.85 -39.32 -0.02
CA VAL A 23 -19.54 -38.60 1.22
C VAL A 23 -18.15 -37.96 1.15
N LEU A 24 -17.13 -38.69 0.69
CA LEU A 24 -15.77 -38.16 0.57
C LEU A 24 -15.71 -37.00 -0.42
N LEU A 25 -16.37 -37.10 -1.58
CA LEU A 25 -16.48 -36.00 -2.54
C LEU A 25 -17.24 -34.81 -1.97
N GLY A 26 -18.33 -35.04 -1.24
CA GLY A 26 -19.09 -33.98 -0.57
C GLY A 26 -18.27 -33.26 0.49
N LEU A 27 -17.47 -33.98 1.27
CA LEU A 27 -16.54 -33.40 2.23
C LEU A 27 -15.45 -32.60 1.51
N ALA A 28 -14.82 -33.15 0.48
CA ALA A 28 -13.80 -32.46 -0.30
C ALA A 28 -14.34 -31.16 -0.92
N ALA A 29 -15.52 -31.21 -1.53
CA ALA A 29 -16.21 -30.04 -2.08
C ALA A 29 -16.56 -29.02 -0.99
N SER A 30 -17.00 -29.48 0.19
CA SER A 30 -17.30 -28.62 1.33
C SER A 30 -16.06 -27.93 1.87
N PHE A 31 -14.94 -28.64 2.01
CA PHE A 31 -13.66 -28.07 2.43
C PHE A 31 -13.13 -27.07 1.40
N TRP A 32 -13.24 -27.38 0.11
CA TRP A 32 -12.85 -26.46 -0.97
C TRP A 32 -13.70 -25.19 -0.94
N ALA A 33 -15.04 -25.32 -0.87
CA ALA A 33 -15.96 -24.19 -0.80
C ALA A 33 -15.74 -23.36 0.48
N PHE A 34 -15.49 -24.03 1.61
CA PHE A 34 -15.18 -23.36 2.88
C PHE A 34 -13.85 -22.60 2.81
N GLY A 35 -12.79 -23.19 2.24
CA GLY A 35 -11.52 -22.52 2.01
C GLY A 35 -11.68 -21.27 1.15
N HIS A 36 -12.39 -21.38 0.03
CA HIS A 36 -12.69 -20.23 -0.83
C HIS A 36 -13.53 -19.15 -0.10
N TYR A 37 -14.51 -19.55 0.71
CA TYR A 37 -15.30 -18.63 1.52
C TYR A 37 -14.44 -17.89 2.55
N ILE A 38 -13.53 -18.58 3.24
CA ILE A 38 -12.63 -17.97 4.22
C ILE A 38 -11.69 -16.98 3.55
N VAL A 39 -11.06 -17.35 2.42
CA VAL A 39 -10.19 -16.44 1.66
C VAL A 39 -10.96 -15.21 1.20
N TYR A 40 -12.15 -15.40 0.63
CA TYR A 40 -13.00 -14.28 0.19
C TYR A 40 -13.38 -13.34 1.35
N ARG A 41 -13.75 -13.91 2.51
CA ARG A 41 -14.10 -13.13 3.70
C ARG A 41 -12.89 -12.38 4.26
N LEU A 42 -11.74 -13.01 4.37
CA LEU A 42 -10.51 -12.37 4.83
C LEU A 42 -10.10 -11.23 3.90
N LYS A 43 -10.11 -11.46 2.57
CA LYS A 43 -9.85 -10.40 1.58
C LYS A 43 -10.78 -9.21 1.82
N ARG A 44 -12.08 -9.45 1.92
CA ARG A 44 -13.07 -8.39 2.15
C ARG A 44 -12.85 -7.64 3.47
N ASP A 45 -12.61 -8.36 4.57
CA ASP A 45 -12.49 -7.75 5.89
C ASP A 45 -11.16 -6.95 6.00
N ILE A 46 -10.06 -7.43 5.39
CA ILE A 46 -8.78 -6.70 5.28
C ILE A 46 -8.96 -5.41 4.45
N VAL A 47 -9.60 -5.52 3.29
CA VAL A 47 -9.87 -4.37 2.42
C VAL A 47 -10.73 -3.33 3.11
N GLY A 48 -11.78 -3.78 3.81
CA GLY A 48 -12.65 -2.91 4.60
C GLY A 48 -11.85 -2.13 5.64
N SER A 49 -10.97 -2.81 6.38
CA SER A 49 -10.10 -2.18 7.38
C SER A 49 -9.16 -1.14 6.76
N ILE A 50 -8.51 -1.44 5.62
CA ILE A 50 -7.64 -0.47 4.95
C ILE A 50 -8.46 0.74 4.46
N LYS A 51 -9.63 0.52 3.86
CA LYS A 51 -10.52 1.61 3.43
C LYS A 51 -11.00 2.48 4.59
N GLU A 52 -11.24 1.89 5.76
CA GLU A 52 -11.56 2.63 6.98
C GLU A 52 -10.40 3.54 7.40
N GLN A 53 -9.14 3.09 7.25
CA GLN A 53 -7.97 3.93 7.48
C GLN A 53 -7.86 5.09 6.48
N GLY A 54 -8.40 4.95 5.26
CA GLY A 54 -8.43 6.01 4.24
C GLY A 54 -9.49 7.10 4.48
N GLN A 55 -10.51 6.83 5.29
CA GLN A 55 -11.64 7.75 5.56
C GLN A 55 -11.25 9.17 5.99
N PRO A 56 -10.22 9.39 6.82
CA PRO A 56 -9.79 10.73 7.23
C PRO A 56 -9.55 11.70 6.06
N LEU A 57 -9.07 11.19 4.91
CA LEU A 57 -8.73 12.01 3.75
C LEU A 57 -9.76 11.91 2.62
N HIS A 58 -10.88 11.24 2.83
CA HIS A 58 -11.97 11.20 1.87
C HIS A 58 -12.50 12.63 1.63
N GLU A 59 -12.47 13.08 0.37
CA GLU A 59 -12.80 14.46 -0.04
C GLU A 59 -11.90 15.54 0.60
N ALA A 60 -10.65 15.21 0.98
CA ALA A 60 -9.72 16.21 1.48
C ALA A 60 -9.45 17.30 0.43
N LEU A 61 -9.43 18.56 0.89
CA LEU A 61 -9.06 19.70 0.05
C LEU A 61 -7.54 19.76 -0.04
N VAL A 62 -7.03 19.87 -1.26
CA VAL A 62 -5.60 19.94 -1.55
C VAL A 62 -5.28 21.27 -2.19
N THR A 63 -4.34 22.00 -1.58
CA THR A 63 -3.80 23.26 -2.11
C THR A 63 -2.33 23.05 -2.40
N VAL A 64 -1.99 22.92 -3.68
CA VAL A 64 -0.60 22.77 -4.14
C VAL A 64 0.05 24.16 -4.21
N HIS A 65 1.16 24.32 -3.50
CA HIS A 65 1.92 25.58 -3.47
C HIS A 65 3.03 25.58 -4.52
N SER A 66 3.78 24.47 -4.62
CA SER A 66 4.79 24.28 -5.66
C SER A 66 5.00 22.80 -5.97
N VAL A 67 5.42 22.55 -7.21
CA VAL A 67 5.91 21.25 -7.68
C VAL A 67 7.19 21.53 -8.46
N GLU A 68 8.31 21.01 -7.96
CA GLU A 68 9.63 21.27 -8.49
C GLU A 68 10.33 19.96 -8.77
N GLN A 69 10.96 19.84 -9.93
CA GLN A 69 11.78 18.67 -10.20
C GLN A 69 13.04 18.70 -9.33
N ALA A 70 13.39 17.57 -8.75
CA ALA A 70 14.54 17.37 -7.89
C ALA A 70 15.59 16.48 -8.57
N GLU A 71 16.81 16.52 -8.04
CA GLU A 71 17.80 15.48 -8.31
C GLU A 71 17.54 14.29 -7.38
N PRO A 72 17.95 13.07 -7.77
CA PRO A 72 17.88 11.91 -6.88
C PRO A 72 18.55 12.20 -5.54
N PRO A 73 17.92 11.82 -4.41
CA PRO A 73 18.54 11.97 -3.10
C PRO A 73 19.81 11.11 -3.02
N ALA A 74 20.87 11.67 -2.43
CA ALA A 74 22.13 10.94 -2.22
C ALA A 74 22.09 10.03 -0.97
N GLU A 75 21.19 10.33 -0.04
CA GLU A 75 20.98 9.60 1.21
C GLU A 75 19.83 8.61 1.04
N LYS A 76 19.84 7.51 1.81
CA LYS A 76 18.72 6.57 1.89
C LYS A 76 17.46 7.28 2.38
N SER A 77 16.29 6.70 2.11
CA SER A 77 15.04 7.28 2.56
C SER A 77 15.02 7.34 4.08
N SER A 78 14.56 8.49 4.60
CA SER A 78 14.41 8.68 6.04
C SER A 78 13.29 7.83 6.65
N LEU A 79 12.50 7.18 5.80
CA LEU A 79 11.44 6.26 6.18
C LEU A 79 11.97 4.84 6.38
N ASP A 80 13.10 4.48 5.74
CA ASP A 80 13.65 3.11 5.72
C ASP A 80 14.31 2.72 7.05
N GLU A 81 14.77 3.70 7.85
CA GLU A 81 15.48 3.44 9.12
C GLU A 81 14.63 2.71 10.18
N PHE A 82 13.31 2.58 9.98
CA PHE A 82 12.41 2.02 10.98
C PHE A 82 12.04 0.55 10.74
N ASP A 83 12.04 0.09 9.49
CA ASP A 83 11.68 -1.30 9.18
C ASP A 83 12.79 -2.28 9.54
N SER A 84 14.05 -1.84 9.57
CA SER A 84 15.19 -2.71 9.91
C SER A 84 15.23 -3.19 11.36
N GLU A 85 14.45 -2.62 12.30
CA GLU A 85 14.42 -3.11 13.69
C GLU A 85 13.43 -4.27 13.90
N PHE A 86 12.56 -4.57 12.93
CA PHE A 86 11.53 -5.61 13.08
C PHE A 86 11.83 -6.91 12.31
N ASP A 87 12.70 -6.85 11.29
CA ASP A 87 12.96 -8.00 10.42
C ASP A 87 14.05 -8.97 10.92
N ASP A 88 14.89 -8.57 11.87
CA ASP A 88 16.00 -9.43 12.34
C ASP A 88 15.52 -10.67 13.16
N GLU A 89 14.26 -10.73 13.61
CA GLU A 89 13.76 -11.86 14.42
C GLU A 89 12.96 -12.91 13.61
N PHE A 90 12.61 -12.62 12.35
CA PHE A 90 11.84 -13.52 11.48
C PHE A 90 12.54 -13.93 10.17
N ALA A 91 13.77 -13.46 9.94
CA ALA A 91 14.61 -13.96 8.85
C ALA A 91 14.99 -15.44 9.12
N ASP A 92 14.14 -16.36 8.66
CA ASP A 92 14.46 -17.78 8.58
C ASP A 92 15.69 -17.93 7.67
N GLU A 93 16.76 -18.60 8.14
CA GLU A 93 18.08 -18.68 7.48
C GLU A 93 18.08 -19.40 6.10
N ASN A 94 16.92 -19.67 5.49
CA ASN A 94 16.79 -20.50 4.28
C ASN A 94 16.25 -19.82 3.03
N ASP A 95 15.89 -18.53 3.07
CA ASP A 95 15.41 -17.82 1.88
C ASP A 95 16.53 -16.93 1.30
N GLU A 96 17.43 -17.55 0.52
CA GLU A 96 18.48 -16.86 -0.26
C GLU A 96 17.93 -16.01 -1.43
N ASP A 97 16.60 -15.96 -1.62
CA ASP A 97 15.96 -15.35 -2.80
C ASP A 97 15.26 -13.98 -2.51
N ASP A 98 15.22 -13.48 -1.28
CA ASP A 98 14.45 -12.26 -0.92
C ASP A 98 15.25 -10.93 -0.94
N ALA A 99 16.51 -10.94 -1.40
CA ALA A 99 17.37 -9.75 -1.41
C ALA A 99 17.12 -8.76 -2.57
N GLU A 100 16.15 -8.99 -3.46
CA GLU A 100 15.98 -8.19 -4.68
C GLU A 100 14.87 -7.11 -4.64
N LEU A 101 13.99 -7.09 -3.64
CA LEU A 101 12.87 -6.13 -3.62
C LEU A 101 13.27 -4.67 -3.29
N ASP A 102 14.38 -4.46 -2.59
CA ASP A 102 14.83 -3.12 -2.20
C ASP A 102 15.57 -2.37 -3.33
N GLY A 103 15.92 -3.06 -4.42
CA GLY A 103 16.72 -2.51 -5.52
C GLY A 103 15.94 -2.01 -6.74
N GLU A 104 14.67 -2.40 -6.90
CA GLU A 104 13.98 -2.27 -8.20
C GLU A 104 13.54 -0.84 -8.53
N PHE A 105 13.34 0.03 -7.53
CA PHE A 105 12.91 1.42 -7.76
C PHE A 105 14.06 2.40 -7.97
N ALA A 106 15.31 1.94 -7.87
CA ALA A 106 16.48 2.66 -8.36
C ALA A 106 16.62 2.56 -9.89
N ALA A 107 15.54 2.28 -10.61
CA ALA A 107 15.50 2.38 -12.06
C ALA A 107 16.09 3.75 -12.47
N GLU A 108 17.09 3.70 -13.36
CA GLU A 108 17.91 4.85 -13.77
C GLU A 108 17.06 6.03 -14.33
N ASP A 109 15.78 5.79 -14.61
CA ASP A 109 14.86 6.72 -15.24
C ASP A 109 13.79 7.32 -14.29
N THR A 110 13.88 7.11 -12.97
CA THR A 110 12.92 7.68 -12.00
C THR A 110 12.97 9.22 -11.98
N ALA A 111 11.80 9.88 -12.07
CA ALA A 111 11.69 11.32 -11.94
C ALA A 111 11.42 11.71 -10.48
N TRP A 112 12.32 12.51 -9.92
CA TRP A 112 12.22 13.00 -8.54
C TRP A 112 11.53 14.37 -8.50
N ASN A 113 10.56 14.55 -7.60
CA ASN A 113 9.78 15.78 -7.51
C ASN A 113 9.54 16.20 -6.06
N TRP A 114 9.91 17.44 -5.73
CA TRP A 114 9.49 18.12 -4.50
C TRP A 114 8.09 18.69 -4.66
N ILE A 115 7.23 18.42 -3.69
CA ILE A 115 5.83 18.86 -3.67
C ILE A 115 5.57 19.57 -2.34
N ASP A 116 5.30 20.88 -2.39
CA ASP A 116 4.79 21.66 -1.26
C ASP A 116 3.28 21.77 -1.37
N VAL A 117 2.57 21.21 -0.39
CA VAL A 117 1.12 21.05 -0.44
C VAL A 117 0.49 21.25 0.93
N THR A 118 -0.69 21.86 0.98
CA THR A 118 -1.55 21.83 2.15
C THR A 118 -2.71 20.88 1.92
N ILE A 119 -2.87 19.91 2.81
CA ILE A 119 -3.95 18.94 2.81
C ILE A 119 -4.85 19.27 4.00
N ALA A 120 -6.11 19.54 3.72
CA ALA A 120 -7.15 19.81 4.71
C ALA A 120 -8.19 18.68 4.67
N PRO A 121 -8.16 17.75 5.65
CA PRO A 121 -9.20 16.75 5.82
C PRO A 121 -10.60 17.40 5.92
N LYS A 122 -11.64 16.66 5.53
CA LYS A 122 -13.03 17.13 5.65
C LYS A 122 -13.43 17.39 7.12
N ALA A 123 -12.99 16.52 8.03
CA ALA A 123 -13.14 16.70 9.46
C ALA A 123 -11.87 17.34 10.05
N ALA A 124 -12.00 18.47 10.73
CA ALA A 124 -10.86 19.26 11.20
C ALA A 124 -10.00 18.55 12.28
N ASP A 125 -10.56 17.57 12.97
CA ASP A 125 -9.93 16.74 13.98
C ASP A 125 -9.52 15.34 13.46
N ALA A 126 -9.66 15.10 12.16
CA ALA A 126 -9.28 13.83 11.55
C ALA A 126 -7.80 13.53 11.80
N SER A 127 -7.52 12.33 12.30
CA SER A 127 -6.18 11.80 12.52
C SER A 127 -5.76 10.98 11.32
N TRP A 128 -4.58 11.27 10.75
CA TRP A 128 -4.05 10.56 9.58
C TRP A 128 -2.52 10.58 9.61
N ASN A 129 -1.88 9.68 8.88
CA ASN A 129 -0.42 9.56 8.84
C ASN A 129 0.12 10.02 7.48
N PRO A 130 0.90 11.12 7.41
CA PRO A 130 1.36 11.62 6.12
C PRO A 130 2.36 10.71 5.41
N SER A 131 2.99 9.76 6.11
CA SER A 131 3.90 8.79 5.50
C SER A 131 3.17 7.76 4.63
N ASP A 132 1.87 7.52 4.83
CA ASP A 132 1.11 6.57 3.99
C ASP A 132 0.54 7.24 2.72
N LEU A 133 0.94 8.48 2.42
CA LEU A 133 0.61 9.13 1.16
C LEU A 133 1.44 8.54 0.03
N ALA A 134 0.75 8.20 -1.06
CA ALA A 134 1.40 7.88 -2.32
C ALA A 134 0.86 8.75 -3.46
N LEU A 135 1.57 8.75 -4.58
CA LEU A 135 1.09 9.32 -5.84
C LEU A 135 0.72 8.23 -6.81
N VAL A 136 -0.35 8.43 -7.58
CA VAL A 136 -0.70 7.56 -8.71
C VAL A 136 -1.04 8.42 -9.93
N PRO A 137 -0.95 7.89 -11.16
CA PRO A 137 -1.41 8.58 -12.35
C PRO A 137 -2.86 9.08 -12.19
N ALA A 138 -3.14 10.29 -12.67
CA ALA A 138 -4.45 10.92 -12.48
C ALA A 138 -5.60 10.17 -13.19
N ASP A 139 -5.27 9.39 -14.21
CA ASP A 139 -6.16 8.54 -15.00
C ASP A 139 -6.23 7.08 -14.53
N PHE A 140 -5.38 6.69 -13.56
CA PHE A 140 -5.48 5.37 -12.93
C PHE A 140 -6.88 5.17 -12.34
N GLN A 141 -7.47 4.00 -12.59
CA GLN A 141 -8.73 3.57 -11.99
C GLN A 141 -8.55 2.12 -11.61
N ALA A 142 -8.58 1.85 -10.30
CA ALA A 142 -8.56 0.49 -9.79
C ALA A 142 -9.78 -0.29 -10.32
N GLN A 143 -9.55 -1.37 -11.06
CA GLN A 143 -10.56 -2.32 -11.51
C GLN A 143 -10.94 -3.25 -10.36
N GLU A 144 -9.97 -3.61 -9.52
CA GLU A 144 -10.18 -4.37 -8.29
C GLU A 144 -9.93 -3.52 -7.04
N GLU A 145 -10.60 -3.90 -5.94
CA GLU A 145 -10.54 -3.19 -4.66
C GLU A 145 -9.12 -3.15 -4.02
N LEU A 146 -8.23 -4.05 -4.45
CA LEU A 146 -6.83 -4.16 -4.02
C LEU A 146 -5.85 -4.00 -5.17
N GLU A 147 -6.29 -3.45 -6.30
CA GLU A 147 -5.36 -3.21 -7.40
C GLU A 147 -4.42 -2.06 -7.03
N PHE A 148 -3.14 -2.38 -6.94
CA PHE A 148 -2.08 -1.40 -6.79
C PHE A 148 -1.69 -0.89 -8.18
N CYS A 149 -1.43 0.41 -8.29
CA CYS A 149 -0.89 0.95 -9.53
C CYS A 149 0.59 0.59 -9.62
N GLU A 150 1.01 -0.07 -10.71
CA GLU A 150 2.43 -0.35 -10.98
C GLU A 150 3.27 0.93 -11.05
N GLN A 151 2.64 2.06 -11.42
CA GLN A 151 3.25 3.39 -11.50
C GLN A 151 3.03 4.21 -10.22
N THR A 152 2.86 3.55 -9.07
CA THR A 152 2.75 4.25 -7.79
C THR A 152 4.05 4.97 -7.48
N GLY A 153 3.96 6.27 -7.23
CA GLY A 153 5.05 7.09 -6.78
C GLY A 153 5.37 6.84 -5.32
N LEU A 154 6.65 6.58 -5.03
CA LEU A 154 7.14 6.30 -3.70
C LEU A 154 7.55 7.58 -2.98
N LEU A 155 7.11 7.71 -1.73
CA LEU A 155 7.49 8.81 -0.85
C LEU A 155 8.88 8.51 -0.28
N HIS A 156 9.84 9.42 -0.45
CA HIS A 156 11.21 9.27 0.08
C HIS A 156 11.48 10.18 1.28
N THR A 157 11.05 11.43 1.18
CA THR A 157 11.26 12.43 2.24
C THR A 157 9.96 13.14 2.53
N LEU A 158 9.68 13.33 3.82
CA LEU A 158 8.49 13.98 4.31
C LEU A 158 8.89 15.04 5.35
N GLU A 159 8.44 16.26 5.13
CA GLU A 159 8.59 17.37 6.07
C GLU A 159 7.23 18.00 6.35
N ILE A 160 7.04 18.46 7.59
CA ILE A 160 5.82 19.13 8.05
C ILE A 160 6.12 20.57 8.45
N TRP A 161 5.25 21.51 8.07
CA TRP A 161 5.40 22.91 8.44
C TRP A 161 5.01 23.13 9.90
N ARG A 162 6.00 23.39 10.77
CA ARG A 162 5.80 23.67 12.20
C ARG A 162 6.67 24.84 12.64
N ASN A 163 6.06 25.78 13.36
CA ASN A 163 6.75 26.95 13.91
C ASN A 163 7.49 27.78 12.83
N GLY A 164 6.86 27.94 11.66
CA GLY A 164 7.37 28.77 10.57
C GLY A 164 8.50 28.16 9.75
N LYS A 165 8.72 26.83 9.85
CA LYS A 165 9.70 26.11 9.04
C LYS A 165 9.25 24.67 8.77
N PHE A 166 9.75 24.08 7.69
CA PHE A 166 9.64 22.65 7.46
C PHE A 166 10.57 21.89 8.40
N GLN A 167 10.07 20.80 8.97
CA GLN A 167 10.80 19.90 9.85
C GLN A 167 10.58 18.47 9.38
N PRO A 168 11.61 17.62 9.37
CA PRO A 168 11.46 16.21 9.02
C PRO A 168 10.37 15.55 9.87
N GLN A 169 9.53 14.76 9.22
CA GLN A 169 8.47 13.96 9.83
C GLN A 169 8.66 12.54 9.32
N ARG A 170 8.99 11.61 10.22
CA ARG A 170 9.24 10.21 9.86
C ARG A 170 7.94 9.43 9.79
N ASN A 171 7.31 9.24 10.94
CA ASN A 171 6.07 8.48 11.08
C ASN A 171 5.22 9.11 12.19
N GLY A 172 3.93 8.84 12.17
CA GLY A 172 3.02 9.16 13.24
C GLY A 172 1.87 10.05 12.79
N ASN A 173 0.74 9.84 13.46
CA ASN A 173 -0.48 10.54 13.15
C ASN A 173 -0.36 12.04 13.44
N VAL A 174 -0.93 12.82 12.52
CA VAL A 174 -1.16 14.24 12.64
C VAL A 174 -2.66 14.51 12.59
N ALA A 175 -3.09 15.55 13.31
CA ALA A 175 -4.50 15.94 13.33
C ALA A 175 -4.76 17.10 12.36
N GLY A 176 -5.87 17.02 11.63
CA GLY A 176 -6.42 18.12 10.86
C GLY A 176 -5.56 18.57 9.68
N THR A 177 -5.62 19.86 9.37
CA THR A 177 -4.94 20.46 8.22
C THR A 177 -3.43 20.50 8.42
N GLN A 178 -2.68 20.02 7.44
CA GLN A 178 -1.22 20.05 7.46
C GLN A 178 -0.65 20.61 6.16
N ARG A 179 0.41 21.41 6.28
CA ARG A 179 1.26 21.77 5.14
C ARG A 179 2.49 20.89 5.16
N LEU A 180 2.70 20.18 4.07
CA LEU A 180 3.72 19.17 3.88
C LEU A 180 4.66 19.60 2.75
N ARG A 181 5.91 19.18 2.86
CA ARG A 181 6.86 19.16 1.75
C ARG A 181 7.36 17.74 1.58
N MET A 182 7.11 17.17 0.41
CA MET A 182 7.36 15.76 0.14
C MET A 182 8.24 15.59 -1.08
N LEU A 183 9.17 14.64 -1.04
CA LEU A 183 9.95 14.20 -2.18
C LEU A 183 9.42 12.86 -2.66
N PHE A 184 8.87 12.83 -3.87
CA PHE A 184 8.39 11.61 -4.51
C PHE A 184 9.29 11.18 -5.66
N ALA A 185 9.52 9.88 -5.72
CA ALA A 185 10.01 9.16 -6.89
C ALA A 185 8.80 8.72 -7.73
N VAL A 186 8.72 9.12 -9.01
CA VAL A 186 7.62 8.75 -9.91
C VAL A 186 8.15 8.27 -11.25
N ALA A 187 7.38 7.42 -11.93
CA ALA A 187 7.72 6.99 -13.29
C ALA A 187 7.81 8.21 -14.25
N PRO A 188 8.82 8.27 -15.13
CA PRO A 188 9.15 9.45 -15.92
C PRO A 188 8.07 9.82 -16.94
N GLU A 189 7.13 8.94 -17.27
CA GLU A 189 5.99 9.19 -18.14
C GLU A 189 4.82 9.89 -17.44
N VAL A 190 4.77 9.85 -16.10
CA VAL A 190 3.65 10.42 -15.33
C VAL A 190 3.74 11.96 -15.33
N ARG A 191 2.70 12.62 -15.84
CA ARG A 191 2.59 14.09 -15.90
C ARG A 191 1.47 14.65 -15.06
N ASN A 192 0.41 13.88 -14.91
CA ASN A 192 -0.74 14.23 -14.09
C ASN A 192 -0.85 13.15 -13.04
N ALA A 193 -0.81 13.55 -11.77
CA ALA A 193 -0.91 12.63 -10.65
C ALA A 193 -2.06 13.04 -9.74
N LYS A 194 -2.46 12.11 -8.88
CA LYS A 194 -3.34 12.35 -7.74
C LYS A 194 -2.77 11.68 -6.50
N PHE A 195 -3.13 12.20 -5.33
CA PHE A 195 -2.79 11.53 -4.08
C PHE A 195 -3.68 10.31 -3.88
N THR A 196 -3.09 9.27 -3.29
CA THR A 196 -3.83 8.14 -2.72
C THR A 196 -3.42 7.95 -1.26
N TYR A 197 -4.40 7.60 -0.43
CA TYR A 197 -4.22 7.29 0.99
C TYR A 197 -5.12 6.11 1.33
N HIS A 198 -4.53 4.91 1.51
CA HIS A 198 -5.28 3.67 1.75
C HIS A 198 -6.46 3.47 0.77
N PHE A 199 -6.17 3.51 -0.53
CA PHE A 199 -7.13 3.45 -1.65
C PHE A 199 -8.08 4.65 -1.79
N THR A 200 -7.97 5.66 -0.94
CA THR A 200 -8.74 6.90 -1.06
C THR A 200 -7.99 7.89 -1.93
N GLU A 201 -8.54 8.18 -3.11
CA GLU A 201 -7.93 9.08 -4.08
C GLU A 201 -8.46 10.51 -3.92
N PHE A 202 -7.57 11.50 -3.95
CA PHE A 202 -7.93 12.91 -3.83
C PHE A 202 -6.81 13.81 -4.36
N GLY A 203 -7.10 15.10 -4.58
CA GLY A 203 -6.09 16.11 -4.96
C GLY A 203 -5.31 15.81 -6.24
N ARG A 204 -5.59 16.52 -7.33
CA ARG A 204 -4.82 16.39 -8.58
C ARG A 204 -3.68 17.40 -8.64
N LEU A 205 -2.55 16.99 -9.21
CA LEU A 205 -1.43 17.87 -9.47
C LEU A 205 -0.75 17.55 -10.80
N ASN A 206 -0.08 18.55 -11.36
CA ASN A 206 0.70 18.42 -12.58
C ASN A 206 2.18 18.34 -12.19
N LEU A 207 2.84 17.29 -12.65
CA LEU A 207 4.27 17.08 -12.47
C LEU A 207 5.03 17.73 -13.64
N PRO A 208 6.21 18.32 -13.39
CA PRO A 208 7.06 18.84 -14.45
C PRO A 208 7.51 17.72 -15.38
N ALA A 209 7.88 18.09 -16.61
CA ALA A 209 8.53 17.14 -17.51
C ALA A 209 9.88 16.69 -16.90
N PRO A 210 10.25 15.41 -16.98
CA PRO A 210 11.51 14.91 -16.48
C PRO A 210 12.62 15.59 -17.27
N ARG A 211 13.55 16.17 -16.52
CA ARG A 211 14.89 16.50 -16.99
C ARG A 211 15.44 15.29 -17.73
N LYS A 212 15.77 15.46 -19.00
CA LYS A 212 16.55 14.48 -19.74
C LYS A 212 17.87 14.32 -18.99
N LEU A 213 18.06 13.18 -18.33
CA LEU A 213 19.37 12.81 -17.83
C LEU A 213 20.27 12.79 -19.06
N ALA A 214 21.29 13.66 -19.07
CA ALA A 214 22.28 13.61 -20.11
C ALA A 214 23.03 12.30 -19.89
N HIS A 215 22.62 11.24 -20.60
CA HIS A 215 23.29 9.94 -20.52
C HIS A 215 24.79 10.20 -20.68
N ALA A 216 25.54 9.97 -19.60
CA ALA A 216 26.99 10.02 -19.64
C ALA A 216 27.43 8.90 -20.58
N ARG A 217 27.87 9.29 -21.78
CA ARG A 217 28.40 8.39 -22.80
C ARG A 217 29.76 7.84 -22.40
#